data_AF-A0A1I1NDW8-F1
#
_entry.id   AF-A0A1I1NDW8-F1
#
_cell.length_a   1.000
_cell.length_b   1.000
_cell.length_c   1.000
_cell.angle_alpha   90.00
_cell.angle_beta   90.00
_cell.angle_gamma   90.00
#
_symmetry.space_group_name_H-M   'P 1'
#
loop_
_entity.id
_entity.type
_entity.pdbx_description
1 polymer ?
#
loop_
_entity_poly.entity_id
_entity_poly.type
_entity_poly.pdbx_seq_one_letter_code
_entity_poly.pdbx_strand_id
1 'polypeptide(L)'
;MLPKEPEASLLKEGLEAYASGKIISVRELRDFWNKKGLRSQTGESKGSAKGMSVSNVGRILNQLVYAGYIAYQKTTKDANGAMLWHWNVPFRKGKHEGLISLETYNIIQEKLNNKKPVMGNFSSLYDEHFPLK
;
A
#
# COMPACT_ATOMS: atom_id res chain seq x y z
N MET A 1 -11.30 -13.08 11.02
CA MET A 1 -11.55 -11.63 11.10
C MET A 1 -12.97 -11.41 10.60
N LEU A 2 -13.77 -10.68 11.36
CA LEU A 2 -15.09 -10.23 10.91
C LEU A 2 -14.95 -8.78 10.42
N PRO A 3 -15.55 -8.39 9.29
CA PRO A 3 -15.54 -7.02 8.82
C PRO A 3 -16.23 -6.12 9.84
N LYS A 4 -15.60 -4.98 10.16
CA LYS A 4 -16.19 -3.95 11.00
C LYS A 4 -16.90 -2.95 10.10
N GLU A 5 -18.22 -3.05 10.02
CA GLU A 5 -19.02 -2.04 9.33
C GLU A 5 -19.11 -0.76 10.19
N PRO A 6 -19.09 0.44 9.59
CA PRO A 6 -19.11 0.75 8.15
C PRO A 6 -17.72 0.84 7.48
N GLU A 7 -16.63 0.69 8.25
CA GLU A 7 -15.27 0.89 7.78
C GLU A 7 -14.86 -0.08 6.66
N ALA A 8 -15.29 -1.34 6.78
CA ALA A 8 -15.01 -2.39 5.80
C ALA A 8 -15.62 -2.08 4.42
N SER A 9 -16.87 -1.62 4.38
CA SER A 9 -17.52 -1.19 3.14
C SER A 9 -16.80 0.00 2.48
N LEU A 10 -16.37 0.99 3.27
CA LEU A 10 -15.62 2.15 2.77
C LEU A 10 -14.25 1.78 2.19
N LEU A 11 -13.56 0.85 2.85
CA LEU A 11 -12.29 0.32 2.35
C LEU A 11 -12.50 -0.43 1.03
N LYS A 12 -13.50 -1.32 0.97
CA LYS A 12 -13.84 -2.07 -0.25
C LYS A 12 -14.11 -1.12 -1.42
N GLU A 13 -15.01 -0.15 -1.23
CA GLU A 13 -15.38 0.81 -2.27
C GLU A 13 -14.15 1.61 -2.77
N GLY A 14 -13.29 2.06 -1.85
CA GLY A 14 -12.08 2.80 -2.22
C GLY A 14 -11.07 1.94 -2.99
N LEU A 15 -10.89 0.68 -2.58
CA LEU A 15 -9.99 -0.26 -3.25
C LEU A 15 -10.49 -0.61 -4.66
N GLU A 16 -11.78 -0.88 -4.81
CA GLU A 16 -12.40 -1.16 -6.11
C GLU A 16 -12.40 0.08 -7.03
N ALA A 17 -12.65 1.27 -6.48
CA ALA A 17 -12.53 2.53 -7.22
C ALA A 17 -11.10 2.80 -7.68
N TYR A 18 -10.10 2.46 -6.85
CA TYR A 18 -8.69 2.55 -7.23
C TYR A 18 -8.32 1.53 -8.31
N ALA A 19 -8.76 0.27 -8.20
CA ALA A 19 -8.51 -0.76 -9.19
C ALA A 19 -9.15 -0.42 -10.54
N SER A 20 -10.42 0.01 -10.54
CA SER A 20 -11.16 0.40 -11.75
C SER A 20 -10.65 1.69 -12.42
N GLY A 21 -9.77 2.44 -11.76
CA GLY A 21 -9.24 3.70 -12.29
C GLY A 21 -10.12 4.92 -12.10
N LYS A 22 -11.27 4.80 -11.41
CA LYS A 22 -12.07 5.94 -10.95
C LYS A 22 -11.26 6.85 -10.03
N ILE A 23 -10.41 6.26 -9.20
CA ILE A 23 -9.40 6.96 -8.40
C ILE A 23 -8.03 6.67 -9.01
N ILE A 24 -7.29 7.72 -9.34
CA ILE A 24 -6.03 7.61 -10.09
C ILE A 24 -4.85 7.58 -9.12
N SER A 25 -4.90 8.39 -8.06
CA SER A 25 -3.76 8.59 -7.16
C SER A 25 -4.01 8.13 -5.72
N VAL A 26 -2.92 7.76 -5.02
CA VAL A 26 -2.98 7.38 -3.60
C VAL A 26 -3.43 8.57 -2.72
N ARG A 27 -3.13 9.80 -3.15
CA ARG A 27 -3.55 11.03 -2.46
C ARG A 27 -5.05 11.28 -2.62
N GLU A 28 -5.58 11.04 -3.81
CA GLU A 28 -7.02 11.12 -4.07
C GLU A 28 -7.78 10.05 -3.29
N LEU A 29 -7.26 8.82 -3.22
CA LEU A 29 -7.83 7.76 -2.40
C LEU A 29 -7.86 8.13 -0.90
N ARG A 30 -6.77 8.73 -0.40
CA ARG A 30 -6.71 9.29 0.95
C ARG A 30 -7.81 10.33 1.17
N ASP A 31 -7.95 11.27 0.23
CA ASP A 31 -8.92 12.36 0.35
C ASP A 31 -10.36 11.84 0.30
N PHE A 32 -10.63 10.85 -0.53
CA PHE A 32 -11.90 10.12 -0.57
C PHE A 32 -12.23 9.49 0.79
N TRP A 33 -11.30 8.73 1.37
CA TRP A 33 -11.49 8.09 2.67
C TRP A 33 -11.63 9.09 3.82
N ASN A 34 -10.85 10.17 3.82
CA ASN A 34 -10.96 11.23 4.82
C ASN A 34 -12.30 11.96 4.73
N LYS A 35 -12.80 12.25 3.52
CA LYS A 35 -14.12 12.86 3.31
C LYS A 35 -15.25 11.96 3.82
N LYS A 36 -15.12 10.64 3.65
CA LYS A 36 -16.09 9.66 4.18
C LYS A 36 -15.90 9.35 5.67
N GLY A 37 -14.96 10.00 6.36
CA GLY A 37 -14.76 9.88 7.80
C GLY A 37 -13.97 8.66 8.25
N LEU A 38 -13.29 7.95 7.33
CA LEU A 38 -12.45 6.80 7.68
C LEU A 38 -11.19 7.28 8.42
N ARG A 39 -10.98 6.75 9.64
CA ARG A 39 -9.86 7.15 10.52
C ARG A 39 -8.77 6.08 10.57
N SER A 40 -7.55 6.51 10.81
CA SER A 40 -6.43 5.59 11.01
C SER A 40 -6.52 4.93 12.37
N GLN A 41 -6.62 3.60 12.42
CA GLN A 41 -6.52 2.84 13.68
C GLN A 41 -5.09 2.74 14.22
N THR A 42 -4.08 3.09 13.40
CA THR A 42 -2.67 2.91 13.74
C THR A 42 -2.08 4.23 14.23
N GLY A 43 -1.86 4.36 15.53
CA GLY A 43 -0.91 5.32 16.10
C GLY A 43 -1.45 6.65 16.63
N GLU A 44 -2.77 6.82 16.76
CA GLU A 44 -3.29 7.97 17.50
C GLU A 44 -3.45 7.59 18.96
N SER A 45 -2.70 8.26 19.85
CA SER A 45 -3.20 8.50 21.21
C SER A 45 -4.64 8.97 21.08
N LYS A 46 -5.53 8.54 21.97
CA LYS A 46 -7.00 8.70 21.96
C LYS A 46 -7.56 10.14 21.71
N GLY A 47 -6.76 11.14 21.36
CA GLY A 47 -7.15 12.54 21.20
C GLY A 47 -6.75 13.28 19.92
N SER A 48 -5.96 12.73 18.99
CA SER A 48 -5.78 13.39 17.67
C SER A 48 -6.80 12.86 16.69
N ALA A 49 -7.63 13.72 16.11
CA ALA A 49 -8.56 13.35 15.04
C ALA A 49 -7.87 13.52 13.68
N LYS A 50 -6.69 12.94 13.48
CA LYS A 50 -5.94 13.12 12.24
C LYS A 50 -6.44 12.08 11.25
N GLY A 51 -6.99 12.56 10.13
CA GLY A 51 -7.41 11.69 9.03
C GLY A 51 -6.30 10.76 8.55
N MET A 52 -6.66 9.79 7.72
CA MET A 52 -5.74 8.86 7.11
C MET A 52 -4.59 9.59 6.38
N SER A 53 -3.35 9.18 6.68
CA SER A 53 -2.15 9.68 6.01
C SER A 53 -1.89 8.93 4.70
N VAL A 54 -1.17 9.54 3.76
CA VAL A 54 -0.77 8.88 2.50
C VAL A 54 0.03 7.59 2.77
N SER A 55 0.89 7.59 3.80
CA SER A 55 1.67 6.42 4.20
C SER A 55 0.77 5.28 4.70
N ASN A 56 -0.28 5.60 5.44
CA ASN A 56 -1.24 4.60 5.91
C ASN A 56 -2.08 4.03 4.76
N VAL A 57 -2.50 4.87 3.81
CA VAL A 57 -3.13 4.40 2.56
C VAL A 57 -2.20 3.45 1.82
N GLY A 58 -0.93 3.83 1.66
CA GLY A 58 0.08 2.97 1.00
C GLY A 58 0.25 1.63 1.71
N ARG A 59 0.22 1.60 3.05
CA ARG A 59 0.23 0.34 3.82
C ARG A 59 -1.00 -0.51 3.55
N ILE A 60 -2.19 0.08 3.52
CA ILE A 60 -3.45 -0.62 3.24
C ILE A 60 -3.42 -1.26 1.84
N LEU A 61 -2.99 -0.51 0.83
CA LEU A 61 -2.93 -1.01 -0.56
C LEU A 61 -1.97 -2.20 -0.72
N ASN A 62 -0.95 -2.31 0.14
CA ASN A 62 0.03 -3.40 0.13
C ASN A 62 -0.35 -4.60 1.01
N GLN A 63 -1.48 -4.55 1.72
CA GLN A 63 -1.88 -5.64 2.60
C GLN A 63 -2.68 -6.71 1.85
N LEU A 64 -2.02 -7.86 1.62
CA LEU A 64 -2.63 -9.05 1.02
C LEU A 64 -3.83 -9.60 1.82
N VAL A 65 -3.88 -9.30 3.13
CA VAL A 65 -4.98 -9.70 4.01
C VAL A 65 -6.33 -9.16 3.51
N TYR A 66 -6.39 -8.01 2.84
CA TYR A 66 -7.68 -7.54 2.31
C TYR A 66 -8.21 -8.38 1.14
N ALA A 67 -7.36 -9.21 0.51
CA ALA A 67 -7.76 -10.14 -0.54
C ALA A 67 -8.20 -11.51 -0.02
N GLY A 68 -8.16 -11.76 1.30
CA GLY A 68 -8.44 -13.10 1.86
C GLY A 68 -7.24 -14.04 1.84
N TYR A 69 -6.03 -13.53 1.60
CA TYR A 69 -4.80 -14.32 1.51
C TYR A 69 -3.79 -13.89 2.57
N ILE A 70 -2.92 -14.82 2.95
CA ILE A 70 -1.81 -14.55 3.86
C ILE A 70 -0.51 -15.03 3.24
N ALA A 71 0.51 -14.18 3.35
CA ALA A 71 1.89 -14.47 3.02
C ALA A 71 2.75 -13.64 3.98
N TYR A 72 3.80 -14.25 4.54
CA TYR A 72 4.68 -13.53 5.46
C TYR A 72 6.08 -14.13 5.40
N GLN A 73 7.05 -13.30 5.05
CA GLN A 73 8.45 -13.68 5.04
C GLN A 73 9.22 -12.76 5.97
N LYS A 74 9.78 -13.33 7.04
CA LYS A 74 10.65 -12.60 7.97
C LYS A 74 12.08 -13.02 7.76
N THR A 75 12.87 -12.10 7.25
CA THR A 75 14.31 -12.24 7.07
C THR A 75 15.06 -11.40 8.10
N THR A 76 16.14 -11.95 8.65
CA THR A 76 17.14 -11.20 9.43
C THR A 76 18.50 -11.38 8.77
N LYS A 77 19.49 -10.61 9.25
CA LYS A 77 20.89 -10.83 8.89
C LYS A 77 21.55 -11.58 10.04
N ASP A 78 22.37 -12.57 9.72
CA ASP A 78 23.24 -13.23 10.69
C ASP A 78 24.42 -12.31 11.06
N ALA A 79 25.27 -12.78 11.98
CA ALA A 79 26.48 -12.06 12.40
C ALA A 79 27.51 -11.87 11.27
N ASN A 80 27.42 -12.68 10.21
CA ASN A 80 28.30 -12.65 9.04
C ASN A 80 27.68 -11.88 7.85
N GLY A 81 26.49 -11.29 8.03
CA GLY A 81 25.73 -10.59 7.00
C GLY A 81 24.88 -11.45 6.06
N ALA A 82 24.86 -12.78 6.21
CA ALA A 82 24.00 -13.69 5.44
C ALA A 82 22.53 -13.59 5.88
N MET A 83 21.62 -13.72 4.90
CA MET A 83 20.19 -13.52 5.11
C MET A 83 19.54 -14.82 5.59
N LEU A 84 18.97 -14.82 6.80
CA LEU A 84 18.30 -15.98 7.38
C LEU A 84 16.78 -15.78 7.42
N TRP A 85 16.03 -16.78 6.95
CA TRP A 85 14.57 -16.82 7.09
C TRP A 85 14.20 -17.39 8.45
N HIS A 86 13.68 -16.56 9.35
CA HIS A 86 13.21 -17.01 10.67
C HIS A 86 11.76 -17.47 10.66
N TRP A 87 10.97 -16.97 9.71
CA TRP A 87 9.55 -17.31 9.60
C TRP A 87 9.09 -17.15 8.17
N ASN A 88 8.66 -18.25 7.55
CA ASN A 88 8.14 -18.28 6.19
C ASN A 88 6.70 -18.84 6.23
N VAL A 89 5.71 -17.97 6.06
CA VAL A 89 4.33 -18.38 5.77
C VAL A 89 4.16 -18.34 4.26
N PRO A 90 4.02 -19.50 3.60
CA PRO A 90 3.79 -19.54 2.17
C PRO A 90 2.45 -18.88 1.83
N PHE A 91 2.34 -18.42 0.58
CA PHE A 91 1.10 -17.87 0.04
C PHE A 91 -0.02 -18.89 0.15
N ARG A 92 -1.05 -18.59 0.95
CA ARG A 92 -2.22 -19.45 1.11
C ARG A 92 -3.47 -18.64 1.38
N LYS A 93 -4.62 -19.26 1.09
CA LYS A 93 -5.92 -18.69 1.44
C LYS A 93 -6.05 -18.59 2.96
N GLY A 94 -6.39 -17.40 3.45
CA GLY A 94 -6.70 -17.13 4.85
C GLY A 94 -8.03 -17.76 5.26
N LYS A 95 -8.26 -17.86 6.57
CA LYS A 95 -9.54 -18.34 7.13
C LYS A 95 -10.65 -17.27 7.13
N HIS A 96 -10.33 -16.03 6.78
CA HIS A 96 -11.29 -14.93 6.75
C HIS A 96 -11.68 -14.62 5.30
N GLU A 97 -12.85 -14.05 5.13
CA GLU A 97 -13.29 -13.52 3.84
C GLU A 97 -12.46 -12.28 3.48
N GLY A 98 -12.06 -12.17 2.21
CA GLY A 98 -11.41 -10.98 1.68
C GLY A 98 -12.44 -9.87 1.44
N LEU A 99 -12.05 -8.62 1.65
CA LEU A 99 -12.88 -7.47 1.25
C LEU A 99 -12.93 -7.31 -0.27
N ILE A 100 -11.83 -7.66 -0.94
CA ILE A 100 -11.66 -7.61 -2.39
C ILE A 100 -11.19 -8.96 -2.93
N SER A 101 -11.33 -9.17 -4.23
CA SER A 101 -10.78 -10.35 -4.90
C SER A 101 -9.25 -10.26 -5.01
N LEU A 102 -8.59 -11.42 -5.20
CA LEU A 102 -7.16 -11.47 -5.48
C LEU A 102 -6.80 -10.77 -6.79
N GLU A 103 -7.68 -10.84 -7.79
CA GLU A 103 -7.50 -10.15 -9.08
C GLU A 103 -7.49 -8.63 -8.89
N THR A 104 -8.43 -8.09 -8.12
CA THR A 104 -8.49 -6.67 -7.76
C THR A 104 -7.21 -6.25 -7.04
N TYR A 105 -6.71 -7.07 -6.12
CA TYR A 105 -5.44 -6.81 -5.44
C TYR A 105 -4.26 -6.77 -6.42
N ASN A 106 -4.18 -7.70 -7.37
CA ASN A 106 -3.11 -7.74 -8.37
C ASN A 106 -3.11 -6.48 -9.25
N ILE A 107 -4.28 -6.03 -9.72
CA ILE A 107 -4.42 -4.78 -10.49
C ILE A 107 -3.88 -3.58 -9.68
N ILE A 108 -4.19 -3.51 -8.37
CA ILE A 108 -3.68 -2.46 -7.49
C ILE A 108 -2.16 -2.52 -7.39
N GLN A 109 -1.58 -3.72 -7.21
CA GLN A 109 -0.13 -3.92 -7.12
C GLN A 109 0.57 -3.56 -8.42
N GLU A 110 0.02 -3.94 -9.58
CA GLU A 110 0.51 -3.52 -10.88
C GLU A 110 0.50 -2.00 -11.00
N LYS A 111 -0.57 -1.31 -10.58
CA LYS A 111 -0.63 0.16 -10.60
C LYS A 111 0.37 0.81 -9.66
N LEU A 112 0.69 0.20 -8.52
CA LEU A 112 1.69 0.72 -7.60
C LEU A 112 3.12 0.54 -8.13
N ASN A 113 3.41 -0.63 -8.70
CA ASN A 113 4.74 -0.98 -9.21
C ASN A 113 5.03 -0.37 -10.59
N ASN A 114 4.00 -0.18 -11.43
CA ASN A 114 4.11 0.51 -12.73
C ASN A 114 4.25 2.03 -12.60
N LYS A 115 4.21 2.59 -11.37
CA LYS A 115 4.71 3.95 -11.15
C LYS A 115 6.21 3.94 -11.35
N LYS A 116 6.63 4.10 -12.61
CA LYS A 116 7.96 4.60 -12.94
C LYS A 116 8.21 5.79 -12.00
N PRO A 117 9.38 5.87 -11.34
CA PRO A 117 9.74 7.10 -10.67
C PRO A 117 9.54 8.21 -11.69
N VAL A 118 8.82 9.27 -11.32
CA VAL A 118 8.93 10.53 -12.04
C VAL A 118 10.34 11.01 -11.74
N MET A 119 11.32 10.40 -12.42
CA MET A 119 12.55 11.09 -12.74
C MET A 119 12.06 12.21 -13.65
N GLY A 120 11.82 13.38 -13.05
CA GLY A 120 11.88 14.62 -13.82
C GLY A 120 13.14 14.53 -14.66
N ASN A 121 13.04 14.89 -15.92
CA ASN A 121 14.11 14.79 -16.90
C ASN A 121 15.42 15.38 -16.37
N PHE A 122 16.25 14.59 -15.69
CA PHE A 122 17.63 14.92 -15.33
C PHE A 122 18.60 14.44 -16.41
N SER A 123 18.08 14.02 -17.57
CA SER A 123 18.89 13.71 -18.75
C SER A 123 19.50 14.95 -19.41
N SER A 124 19.23 16.16 -18.92
CA SER A 124 19.84 17.41 -19.45
C SER A 124 20.80 18.09 -18.48
N LEU A 125 21.23 17.42 -17.40
CA LEU A 125 22.14 18.00 -16.39
C LEU A 125 23.57 17.43 -16.42
N TYR A 126 23.85 16.56 -17.38
CA TYR A 126 25.21 16.23 -17.81
C TYR A 126 25.39 16.73 -19.24
N ASP A 127 25.32 18.05 -19.40
CA ASP A 127 25.96 18.70 -20.54
C ASP A 127 27.46 18.54 -20.30
N GLU A 128 28.16 17.80 -21.17
CA GLU A 128 29.59 17.47 -21.06
C GLU A 128 30.53 18.70 -21.23
N HIS A 129 29.99 19.90 -21.07
CA HIS A 129 30.68 21.19 -21.20
C HIS A 129 30.86 21.89 -19.83
N PHE A 130 31.48 21.21 -18.86
CA PHE A 130 32.04 21.92 -17.71
C PHE A 130 33.54 22.17 -17.95
N PRO A 131 33.95 23.32 -18.55
CA PRO A 131 35.35 23.62 -18.72
C PRO A 131 35.97 23.91 -17.34
N LEU A 132 36.87 23.02 -16.91
CA LEU A 132 37.80 23.33 -15.82
C LEU A 132 38.70 24.48 -16.30
N LYS A 133 38.56 25.64 -15.66
CA LYS A 133 39.44 26.80 -15.84
C LYS A 133 40.47 26.83 -14.74
#